data_AF-A0A023AYL5-F1
#
_entry.id   AF-A0A023AYL5-F1
#
_cell.length_a   1.000
_cell.length_b   1.000
_cell.length_c   1.000
_cell.angle_alpha   90.00
_cell.angle_beta   90.00
_cell.angle_gamma   90.00
#
_symmetry.space_group_name_H-M   'P 1'
#
loop_
_entity.id
_entity.type
_entity.pdbx_description
1 polymer ?
#
loop_
_entity_poly.entity_id
_entity_poly.type
_entity_poly.pdbx_seq_one_letter_code
_entity_poly.pdbx_strand_id
1 'polypeptide(L)'
;MWIYKGVKYLCRGKQGELKDGEVPKYDSNGKPISITYFQDGWDWLLKGLTITANLLAGGSIGLFAWLLFKLADTLFDSAGGTWQLWIVYMALDCVLLGVLLTLGTFFAEWSAERQLLKIRQRFLKEVMRQDISYFDGYDATALASKLMMNTRLVRDLIGIRTSMAYMYIGVIVALLEVAFQNQAGVAGVSLCVLPVIVLSGWWAGRIEYKATLKVKESNETANSVALEAITNMRTVKAFNMQDTMKARYGVCADIAENVVNKASVKTGFGYGFYWLCIFCASAFGYWYGSHVL
;
A
#
# COMPACT_ATOMS: atom_id res chain seq x y z
N MET A 1 -16.41 -6.59 -2.83
CA MET A 1 -17.89 -6.67 -2.90
C MET A 1 -18.46 -8.10 -2.80
N TRP A 2 -17.71 -9.18 -3.13
CA TRP A 2 -18.23 -10.56 -3.12
C TRP A 2 -17.82 -11.44 -1.93
N ILE A 3 -16.72 -11.14 -1.25
CA ILE A 3 -16.45 -11.68 0.10
C ILE A 3 -17.66 -11.39 1.03
N TYR A 4 -18.38 -10.29 0.77
CA TYR A 4 -19.56 -9.88 1.52
C TYR A 4 -20.87 -10.59 1.13
N LYS A 5 -20.99 -11.18 -0.07
CA LYS A 5 -22.18 -12.00 -0.39
C LYS A 5 -22.15 -13.34 0.36
N GLY A 6 -20.97 -13.88 0.65
CA GLY A 6 -20.81 -14.98 1.63
C GLY A 6 -21.14 -14.55 3.06
N VAL A 7 -20.83 -13.32 3.45
CA VAL A 7 -21.21 -12.75 4.75
C VAL A 7 -22.72 -12.44 4.86
N LYS A 8 -23.40 -12.18 3.74
CA LYS A 8 -24.87 -12.00 3.65
C LYS A 8 -25.64 -13.22 4.21
N TYR A 9 -25.01 -14.40 4.27
CA TYR A 9 -25.60 -15.62 4.82
C TYR A 9 -25.22 -15.92 6.28
N LEU A 10 -24.19 -15.27 6.86
CA LEU A 10 -23.96 -15.26 8.31
C LEU A 10 -25.10 -14.51 9.06
N CYS A 11 -25.84 -13.67 8.34
CA CYS A 11 -26.94 -12.83 8.84
C CYS A 11 -28.34 -13.41 8.58
N ARG A 12 -28.48 -14.75 8.48
CA ARG A 12 -29.72 -15.44 8.04
C ARG A 12 -30.99 -15.05 8.83
N GLY A 13 -30.86 -14.52 10.05
CA GLY A 13 -31.98 -14.05 10.89
C GLY A 13 -32.46 -12.61 10.67
N LYS A 14 -31.74 -11.76 9.91
CA LYS A 14 -32.11 -10.36 9.63
C LYS A 14 -32.36 -10.07 8.13
N GLN A 15 -32.62 -11.11 7.35
CA GLN A 15 -32.78 -11.00 5.90
C GLN A 15 -33.97 -10.13 5.45
N GLY A 16 -34.95 -9.87 6.33
CA GLY A 16 -36.13 -9.04 6.00
C GLY A 16 -35.88 -7.53 5.90
N GLU A 17 -34.73 -7.01 6.38
CA GLU A 17 -34.49 -5.56 6.49
C GLU A 17 -33.47 -5.00 5.47
N LEU A 18 -32.82 -5.83 4.65
CA LEU A 18 -31.72 -5.41 3.78
C LEU A 18 -32.18 -5.18 2.34
N LYS A 19 -32.12 -3.93 1.87
CA LYS A 19 -32.40 -3.56 0.47
C LYS A 19 -31.35 -4.15 -0.48
N ASP A 20 -31.77 -4.47 -1.71
CA ASP A 20 -30.88 -5.01 -2.74
C ASP A 20 -29.69 -4.07 -3.02
N GLY A 21 -28.48 -4.53 -2.70
CA GLY A 21 -27.24 -3.78 -2.88
C GLY A 21 -26.58 -3.31 -1.58
N GLU A 22 -27.27 -3.35 -0.44
CA GLU A 22 -26.67 -2.98 0.85
C GLU A 22 -25.81 -4.09 1.44
N VAL A 23 -24.64 -3.71 1.93
CA VAL A 23 -23.69 -4.60 2.60
C VAL A 23 -24.17 -4.80 4.05
N PRO A 24 -24.35 -6.04 4.54
CA PRO A 24 -24.69 -6.26 5.94
C PRO A 24 -23.58 -5.67 6.81
N LYS A 25 -23.93 -4.68 7.63
CA LYS A 25 -23.00 -4.02 8.55
C LYS A 25 -22.73 -4.86 9.81
N TYR A 26 -23.67 -5.75 10.15
CA TYR A 26 -23.64 -6.56 11.37
C TYR A 26 -23.98 -8.02 11.08
N ASP A 27 -23.31 -8.94 11.75
CA ASP A 27 -23.59 -10.38 11.80
C ASP A 27 -24.97 -10.67 12.44
N SER A 28 -25.50 -11.90 12.33
CA SER A 28 -26.76 -12.30 13.00
C SER A 28 -26.72 -12.13 14.52
N ASN A 29 -25.51 -12.14 15.11
CA ASN A 29 -25.24 -11.87 16.52
C ASN A 29 -25.03 -10.38 16.85
N GLY A 30 -25.27 -9.45 15.91
CA GLY A 30 -25.14 -8.01 16.12
C GLY A 30 -23.70 -7.47 16.16
N LYS A 31 -22.70 -8.27 15.79
CA LYS A 31 -21.29 -7.83 15.73
C LYS A 31 -20.98 -7.15 14.40
N PRO A 32 -20.29 -5.99 14.38
CA PRO A 32 -19.93 -5.34 13.14
C PRO A 32 -18.96 -6.21 12.32
N ILE A 33 -19.23 -6.35 11.02
CA ILE A 33 -18.36 -7.08 10.10
C ILE A 33 -17.18 -6.18 9.74
N SER A 34 -16.16 -6.19 10.60
CA SER A 34 -14.88 -5.53 10.38
C SER A 34 -13.84 -6.52 9.85
N ILE A 35 -12.72 -6.02 9.31
CA ILE A 35 -11.56 -6.84 8.94
C ILE A 35 -11.02 -7.65 10.14
N THR A 36 -11.31 -7.20 11.37
CA THR A 36 -10.91 -7.89 12.61
C THR A 36 -11.85 -9.03 13.02
N TYR A 37 -12.95 -9.28 12.29
CA TYR A 37 -13.95 -10.28 12.66
C TYR A 37 -13.41 -11.72 12.77
N PHE A 38 -12.36 -12.06 12.01
CA PHE A 38 -11.76 -13.41 11.99
C PHE A 38 -10.55 -13.58 12.92
N GLN A 39 -10.24 -12.58 13.76
CA GLN A 39 -9.09 -12.64 14.67
C GLN A 39 -9.43 -13.44 15.93
N ASP A 40 -8.60 -14.42 16.23
CA ASP A 40 -8.59 -15.08 17.55
C ASP A 40 -7.76 -14.25 18.54
N GLY A 41 -7.83 -14.57 19.84
CA GLY A 41 -6.99 -13.93 20.85
C GLY A 41 -5.48 -14.00 20.54
N TRP A 42 -5.04 -15.09 19.90
CA TRP A 42 -3.64 -15.23 19.46
C TRP A 42 -3.26 -14.28 18.32
N ASP A 43 -4.21 -13.95 17.45
CA ASP A 43 -3.97 -13.02 16.34
C ASP A 43 -3.88 -11.58 16.88
N TRP A 44 -4.55 -11.28 18.00
CA TRP A 44 -4.39 -10.03 18.73
C TRP A 44 -3.00 -9.89 19.36
N LEU A 45 -2.47 -10.98 19.95
CA LEU A 45 -1.10 -10.99 20.48
C LEU A 45 -0.05 -10.76 19.38
N LEU A 46 -0.17 -11.46 18.24
CA LEU A 46 0.73 -11.28 17.10
C LEU A 46 0.67 -9.85 16.53
N LYS A 47 -0.51 -9.25 16.50
CA LYS A 47 -0.67 -7.84 16.11
C LYS A 47 -0.01 -6.89 17.09
N GLY A 48 -0.17 -7.12 18.39
CA GLY A 48 0.52 -6.35 19.43
C GLY A 48 2.04 -6.39 19.24
N LEU A 49 2.61 -7.58 19.07
CA LEU A 49 4.03 -7.78 18.79
C LEU A 49 4.48 -7.10 17.49
N THR A 50 3.66 -7.16 16.44
CA THR A 50 3.94 -6.47 15.18
C THR A 50 4.01 -4.96 15.38
N ILE A 51 3.01 -4.38 16.07
CA ILE A 51 2.94 -2.93 16.30
C ILE A 51 4.15 -2.48 17.13
N THR A 52 4.44 -3.15 18.23
CA THR A 52 5.57 -2.78 19.09
C THR A 52 6.91 -2.92 18.37
N ALA A 53 7.16 -4.03 17.68
CA ALA A 53 8.41 -4.24 16.94
C ALA A 53 8.63 -3.21 15.82
N ASN A 54 7.59 -2.89 15.04
CA ASN A 54 7.72 -1.91 13.94
C ASN A 54 7.81 -0.47 14.45
N LEU A 55 7.12 -0.12 15.54
CA LEU A 55 7.29 1.19 16.17
C LEU A 55 8.70 1.36 16.72
N LEU A 56 9.25 0.33 17.37
CA LEU A 56 10.64 0.33 17.83
C LEU A 56 11.63 0.39 16.68
N ALA A 57 11.39 -0.31 15.57
CA ALA A 57 12.21 -0.21 14.36
C ALA A 57 12.20 1.22 13.79
N GLY A 58 11.03 1.88 13.78
CA GLY A 58 10.94 3.29 13.39
C GLY A 58 11.66 4.23 14.35
N GLY A 59 11.61 3.94 15.66
CA GLY A 59 12.37 4.65 16.68
C GLY A 59 13.88 4.51 16.53
N SER A 60 14.36 3.32 16.16
CA SER A 60 15.77 3.05 15.85
C SER A 60 16.27 3.91 14.68
N ILE A 61 15.47 4.13 13.63
CA ILE A 61 15.85 5.09 12.55
C ILE A 61 16.05 6.51 13.10
N GLY A 62 15.23 6.94 14.06
CA GLY A 62 15.43 8.22 14.75
C GLY A 62 16.70 8.23 15.60
N LEU A 63 16.94 7.15 16.34
CA LEU A 63 18.16 6.97 17.14
C LEU A 63 19.42 7.00 16.27
N PHE A 64 19.39 6.34 15.11
CA PHE A 64 20.45 6.41 14.10
C PHE A 64 20.75 7.85 13.69
N ALA A 65 19.71 8.65 13.39
CA ALA A 65 19.88 10.05 13.01
C ALA A 65 20.51 10.88 14.16
N TRP A 66 20.13 10.61 15.41
CA TRP A 66 20.72 11.25 16.58
C TRP A 66 22.19 10.84 16.80
N LEU A 67 22.52 9.55 16.65
CA LEU A 67 23.90 9.05 16.73
C LEU A 67 24.77 9.67 15.64
N LEU A 68 24.24 9.79 14.42
CA LEU A 68 24.93 10.44 13.31
C LEU A 68 25.24 11.91 13.64
N PHE A 69 24.29 12.62 14.25
CA PHE A 69 24.50 13.99 14.71
C PHE A 69 25.65 14.08 15.73
N LYS A 70 25.69 13.18 16.73
CA LYS A 70 26.79 13.13 17.72
C LYS A 70 28.13 12.75 17.12
N LEU A 71 28.14 11.86 16.14
CA LEU A 71 29.33 11.53 15.38
C LEU A 71 29.84 12.77 14.63
N ALA A 72 28.95 13.53 13.97
CA ALA A 72 29.34 14.75 13.27
C ALA A 72 29.95 15.79 14.21
N ASP A 73 29.31 16.09 15.35
CA ASP A 73 29.83 17.03 16.35
C ASP A 73 31.25 16.65 16.82
N THR A 74 31.47 15.37 17.13
CA THR A 74 32.77 14.89 17.63
C THR A 74 33.85 14.74 16.57
N LEU A 75 33.47 14.57 15.30
CA LEU A 75 34.42 14.55 14.17
C LEU A 75 34.91 15.95 13.81
N PHE A 76 34.04 16.97 13.93
CA PHE A 76 34.38 18.35 13.60
C PHE A 76 34.98 19.13 14.78
N ASP A 77 34.89 18.62 16.01
CA ASP A 77 35.59 19.20 17.16
C ASP A 77 37.10 18.88 17.11
N SER A 78 37.95 19.87 17.39
CA SER A 78 39.41 19.76 17.30
C SER A 78 40.03 18.96 18.46
N ALA A 79 39.26 18.65 19.50
CA ALA A 79 39.67 17.78 20.59
C ALA A 79 39.53 16.33 20.14
N GLY A 80 40.64 15.63 19.91
CA GLY A 80 40.71 14.24 19.44
C GLY A 80 39.97 13.23 20.33
N GLY A 81 38.64 13.23 20.22
CA GLY A 81 37.71 12.46 21.02
C GLY A 81 37.23 11.20 20.32
N THR A 82 36.53 10.38 21.08
CA THR A 82 36.23 8.97 20.80
C THR A 82 35.20 8.71 19.68
N TRP A 83 35.42 9.26 18.48
CA TRP A 83 34.56 9.07 17.29
C TRP A 83 34.36 7.59 16.92
N GLN A 84 35.36 6.75 17.21
CA GLN A 84 35.30 5.30 16.98
C GLN A 84 34.17 4.63 17.77
N LEU A 85 33.88 5.08 19.00
CA LEU A 85 32.79 4.52 19.81
C LEU A 85 31.42 4.82 19.20
N TRP A 86 31.21 6.03 18.66
CA TRP A 86 29.96 6.40 18.01
C TRP A 86 29.68 5.56 16.76
N ILE A 87 30.72 5.22 15.99
CA ILE A 87 30.59 4.28 14.85
C ILE A 87 30.17 2.89 15.33
N VAL A 88 30.72 2.40 16.44
CA VAL A 88 30.33 1.10 17.02
C VAL A 88 28.88 1.12 17.48
N TYR A 89 28.43 2.18 18.17
CA TYR A 89 27.02 2.32 18.56
C TYR A 89 26.09 2.39 17.36
N MET A 90 26.48 3.08 16.28
CA MET A 90 25.73 3.14 15.04
C MET A 90 25.63 1.77 14.36
N ALA A 91 26.72 1.01 14.33
CA ALA A 91 26.73 -0.35 13.78
C ALA A 91 25.83 -1.29 14.60
N LEU A 92 25.83 -1.19 15.93
CA LEU A 92 24.93 -1.95 16.80
C LEU A 92 23.47 -1.59 16.57
N ASP A 93 23.15 -0.31 16.38
CA ASP A 93 21.80 0.13 16.06
C ASP A 93 21.33 -0.36 14.68
N CYS A 94 22.20 -0.40 13.66
CA CYS A 94 21.86 -1.00 12.37
C CYS A 94 21.49 -2.50 12.50
N VAL A 95 22.21 -3.24 13.35
CA VAL A 95 21.88 -4.65 13.63
C VAL A 95 20.54 -4.75 14.36
N LEU A 96 20.31 -3.90 15.36
CA LEU A 96 19.04 -3.83 16.09
C LEU A 96 17.88 -3.53 15.13
N LEU A 97 18.02 -2.56 14.25
CA LEU A 97 17.05 -2.20 13.22
C LEU A 97 16.72 -3.39 12.32
N GLY A 98 17.75 -4.10 11.83
CA GLY A 98 17.57 -5.29 10.99
C GLY A 98 16.78 -6.39 11.72
N VAL A 99 17.09 -6.65 12.98
CA VAL A 99 16.38 -7.63 13.82
C VAL A 99 14.93 -7.20 14.07
N LEU A 100 14.69 -5.94 14.44
CA LEU A 100 13.33 -5.45 14.72
C LEU A 100 12.44 -5.44 13.48
N LEU A 101 12.99 -5.04 12.33
CA LEU A 101 12.27 -5.02 11.06
C LEU A 101 11.93 -6.43 10.57
N THR A 102 12.88 -7.36 10.65
CA THR A 102 12.64 -8.77 10.28
C THR A 102 11.61 -9.43 11.19
N LEU A 103 11.71 -9.24 12.51
CA LEU A 103 10.71 -9.77 13.46
C LEU A 103 9.33 -9.15 13.25
N GLY A 104 9.26 -7.83 13.12
CA GLY A 104 8.01 -7.10 12.92
C GLY A 104 7.28 -7.52 11.66
N THR A 105 8.00 -7.63 10.53
CA THR A 105 7.42 -8.08 9.26
C THR A 105 7.07 -9.56 9.27
N PHE A 106 7.87 -10.41 9.93
CA PHE A 106 7.59 -11.83 10.08
C PHE A 106 6.28 -12.09 10.86
N PHE A 107 6.08 -11.41 11.99
CA PHE A 107 4.84 -11.55 12.78
C PHE A 107 3.61 -11.03 12.01
N ALA A 108 3.78 -9.96 11.24
CA ALA A 108 2.72 -9.42 10.38
C ALA A 108 2.28 -10.43 9.32
N GLU A 109 3.24 -10.99 8.57
CA GLU A 109 2.98 -11.97 7.52
C GLU A 109 2.39 -13.27 8.09
N TRP A 110 2.89 -13.73 9.24
CA TRP A 110 2.33 -14.89 9.92
C TRP A 110 0.86 -14.70 10.30
N SER A 111 0.51 -13.53 10.87
CA SER A 111 -0.87 -13.19 11.20
C SER A 111 -1.75 -13.09 9.94
N ALA A 112 -1.22 -12.53 8.86
CA ALA A 112 -1.91 -12.38 7.59
C ALA A 112 -2.22 -13.74 6.93
N GLU A 113 -1.24 -14.64 6.85
CA GLU A 113 -1.38 -16.01 6.34
C GLU A 113 -2.46 -16.79 7.12
N ARG A 114 -2.43 -16.70 8.46
CA ARG A 114 -3.39 -17.42 9.31
C ARG A 114 -4.82 -16.90 9.13
N GLN A 115 -5.00 -15.59 9.04
CA GLN A 115 -6.31 -14.99 8.77
C GLN A 115 -6.80 -15.32 7.35
N LEU A 116 -5.88 -15.33 6.38
CA LEU A 116 -6.18 -15.72 5.00
C LEU A 116 -6.69 -17.17 4.91
N LEU A 117 -6.06 -18.10 5.61
CA LEU A 117 -6.48 -19.50 5.68
C LEU A 117 -7.90 -19.62 6.26
N LYS A 118 -8.19 -18.94 7.37
CA LYS A 118 -9.54 -18.94 7.98
C LYS A 118 -10.60 -18.39 7.03
N ILE A 119 -10.30 -17.29 6.34
CA ILE A 119 -11.21 -16.69 5.36
C ILE A 119 -11.48 -17.65 4.21
N ARG A 120 -10.44 -18.28 3.65
CA ARG A 120 -10.57 -19.25 2.55
C ARG A 120 -11.37 -20.49 2.97
N GLN A 121 -11.10 -21.04 4.16
CA GLN A 121 -11.83 -22.20 4.69
C GLN A 121 -13.32 -21.89 4.89
N ARG A 122 -13.64 -20.76 5.53
CA ARG A 122 -15.04 -20.36 5.74
C ARG A 122 -15.74 -20.05 4.42
N PHE A 123 -15.07 -19.34 3.52
CA PHE A 123 -15.63 -19.07 2.20
C PHE A 123 -15.95 -20.36 1.44
N LEU A 124 -15.02 -21.32 1.40
CA LEU A 124 -15.24 -22.61 0.77
C LEU A 124 -16.40 -23.37 1.44
N LYS A 125 -16.46 -23.37 2.77
CA LYS A 125 -17.55 -23.99 3.54
C LYS A 125 -18.91 -23.41 3.18
N GLU A 126 -19.02 -22.08 3.06
CA GLU A 126 -20.29 -21.44 2.69
C GLU A 126 -20.65 -21.65 1.22
N VAL A 127 -19.67 -21.63 0.30
CA VAL A 127 -19.91 -21.93 -1.12
C VAL A 127 -20.44 -23.36 -1.30
N MET A 128 -19.90 -24.34 -0.57
CA MET A 128 -20.37 -25.73 -0.62
C MET A 128 -21.77 -25.95 -0.05
N ARG A 129 -22.30 -25.01 0.74
CA ARG A 129 -23.66 -25.07 1.33
C ARG A 129 -24.72 -24.40 0.46
N GLN A 130 -24.31 -23.87 -0.69
CA GLN A 130 -25.15 -23.08 -1.55
C GLN A 130 -25.96 -23.97 -2.50
N ASP A 131 -27.23 -23.61 -2.75
CA ASP A 131 -28.11 -24.35 -3.64
C ASP A 131 -27.60 -24.37 -5.09
N ILE A 132 -27.94 -25.41 -5.85
CA ILE A 132 -27.51 -25.58 -7.24
C ILE A 132 -27.92 -24.38 -8.13
N SER A 133 -29.08 -23.78 -7.85
CA SER A 133 -29.62 -22.61 -8.56
C SER A 133 -28.75 -21.36 -8.41
N TYR A 134 -27.91 -21.28 -7.37
CA TYR A 134 -26.92 -20.20 -7.27
C TYR A 134 -25.83 -20.35 -8.32
N PHE A 135 -25.40 -21.58 -8.61
CA PHE A 135 -24.32 -21.83 -9.57
C PHE A 135 -24.75 -21.63 -11.02
N ASP A 136 -26.04 -21.76 -11.33
CA ASP A 136 -26.57 -21.48 -12.68
C ASP A 136 -26.34 -20.03 -13.14
N GLY A 137 -26.18 -19.08 -12.20
CA GLY A 137 -25.94 -17.66 -12.49
C GLY A 137 -24.48 -17.21 -12.49
N TYR A 138 -23.51 -18.07 -12.16
CA TYR A 138 -22.10 -17.68 -12.04
C TYR A 138 -21.15 -18.66 -12.72
N ASP A 139 -20.19 -18.11 -13.47
CA ASP A 139 -19.03 -18.86 -13.91
C ASP A 139 -18.14 -19.21 -12.69
N ALA A 140 -17.96 -20.52 -12.46
CA ALA A 140 -17.16 -21.05 -11.37
C ALA A 140 -15.70 -20.59 -11.45
N THR A 141 -15.13 -20.46 -12.66
CA THR A 141 -13.75 -20.01 -12.84
C THR A 141 -13.59 -18.53 -12.50
N ALA A 142 -14.51 -17.68 -12.96
CA ALA A 142 -14.54 -16.28 -12.60
C ALA A 142 -14.73 -16.06 -11.09
N LEU A 143 -15.54 -16.88 -10.42
CA LEU A 143 -15.75 -16.81 -8.97
C LEU A 143 -14.46 -17.13 -8.19
N ALA A 144 -13.78 -18.22 -8.55
CA ALA A 144 -12.53 -18.63 -7.91
C ALA A 144 -11.42 -17.58 -8.09
N SER A 145 -11.26 -17.04 -9.30
CA SER A 145 -10.27 -15.99 -9.59
C SER A 145 -10.55 -14.72 -8.79
N LYS A 146 -11.81 -14.27 -8.74
CA LYS A 146 -12.22 -13.12 -7.92
C LYS A 146 -11.97 -13.34 -6.43
N LEU A 147 -12.19 -14.55 -5.91
CA LEU A 147 -11.87 -14.86 -4.52
C LEU A 147 -10.37 -14.73 -4.26
N MET A 148 -9.53 -15.33 -5.11
CA MET A 148 -8.08 -15.25 -4.96
C MET A 148 -7.58 -13.80 -4.98
N MET A 149 -8.09 -12.98 -5.90
CA MET A 149 -7.73 -11.57 -5.99
C MET A 149 -8.15 -10.79 -4.74
N ASN A 150 -9.40 -10.93 -4.29
CA ASN A 150 -9.88 -10.21 -3.11
C ASN A 150 -9.17 -10.66 -1.82
N THR A 151 -8.91 -11.95 -1.67
CA THR A 151 -8.21 -12.48 -0.50
C THR A 151 -6.75 -12.06 -0.48
N ARG A 152 -6.10 -11.92 -1.64
CA ARG A 152 -4.76 -11.32 -1.76
C ARG A 152 -4.74 -9.86 -1.32
N LEU A 153 -5.73 -9.05 -1.74
CA LEU A 153 -5.85 -7.66 -1.29
C LEU A 153 -6.00 -7.57 0.23
N VAL A 154 -6.82 -8.43 0.83
CA VAL A 154 -6.98 -8.48 2.30
C VAL A 154 -5.67 -8.88 2.99
N ARG A 155 -4.93 -9.86 2.44
CA ARG A 155 -3.61 -10.25 2.96
C ARG A 155 -2.63 -9.08 2.91
N ASP A 156 -2.56 -8.38 1.78
CA ASP A 156 -1.64 -7.24 1.61
C ASP A 156 -1.97 -6.11 2.60
N LEU A 157 -3.26 -5.91 2.93
CA LEU A 157 -3.72 -4.94 3.93
C LEU A 157 -3.44 -5.34 5.40
N ILE A 158 -3.18 -6.61 5.70
CA ILE A 158 -2.94 -7.10 7.08
C ILE A 158 -1.46 -7.43 7.32
N GLY A 159 -0.74 -7.83 6.26
CA GLY A 159 0.66 -8.22 6.32
C GLY A 159 1.60 -7.02 6.23
N ILE A 160 2.53 -7.07 5.28
CA ILE A 160 3.64 -6.12 5.19
C ILE A 160 3.23 -4.65 5.07
N ARG A 161 2.12 -4.31 4.39
CA ARG A 161 1.75 -2.89 4.18
C ARG A 161 1.38 -2.20 5.48
N THR A 162 0.65 -2.88 6.36
CA THR A 162 0.33 -2.37 7.71
C THR A 162 1.55 -2.33 8.60
N SER A 163 2.41 -3.35 8.54
CA SER A 163 3.70 -3.37 9.25
C SER A 163 4.51 -2.11 8.95
N MET A 164 4.69 -1.81 7.66
CA MET A 164 5.40 -0.64 7.17
C MET A 164 4.71 0.67 7.58
N ALA A 165 3.38 0.72 7.57
CA ALA A 165 2.65 1.90 8.03
C ALA A 165 2.94 2.23 9.51
N TYR A 166 2.97 1.23 10.39
CA TYR A 166 3.35 1.42 11.79
C TYR A 166 4.81 1.88 11.93
N MET A 167 5.72 1.32 11.14
CA MET A 167 7.11 1.76 11.11
C MET A 167 7.22 3.24 10.73
N TYR A 168 6.55 3.68 9.66
CA TYR A 168 6.60 5.08 9.23
C TYR A 168 6.02 6.05 10.27
N ILE A 169 4.98 5.65 11.02
CA ILE A 169 4.47 6.44 12.14
C ILE A 169 5.56 6.58 13.21
N GLY A 170 6.24 5.49 13.57
CA GLY A 170 7.36 5.52 14.51
C GLY A 170 8.51 6.42 14.04
N VAL A 171 8.88 6.35 12.76
CA VAL A 171 9.92 7.20 12.15
C VAL A 171 9.57 8.67 12.25
N ILE A 172 8.33 9.06 11.92
CA ILE A 172 7.90 10.46 11.97
C ILE A 172 8.00 11.00 13.41
N VAL A 173 7.51 10.24 14.39
CA VAL A 173 7.55 10.66 15.79
C VAL A 173 8.99 10.79 16.28
N ALA A 174 9.83 9.79 16.01
CA ALA A 174 11.22 9.76 16.47
C ALA A 174 12.08 10.85 15.81
N LEU A 175 11.93 11.10 14.51
CA LEU A 175 12.65 12.16 13.82
C LEU A 175 12.21 13.55 14.26
N LEU A 176 10.92 13.77 14.51
CA LEU A 176 10.45 15.04 15.06
C LEU A 176 11.04 15.28 16.45
N GLU A 177 11.02 14.26 17.32
CA GLU A 177 11.61 14.35 18.66
C GLU A 177 13.11 14.71 18.61
N VAL A 178 13.89 13.98 17.80
CA VAL A 178 15.33 14.23 17.62
C VAL A 178 15.59 15.62 17.04
N ALA A 179 14.80 16.07 16.06
CA ALA A 179 14.95 17.39 15.44
C ALA A 179 14.73 18.52 16.46
N PHE A 180 13.70 18.42 17.30
CA PHE A 180 13.41 19.44 18.32
C PHE A 180 14.42 19.45 19.47
N GLN A 181 14.95 18.28 19.86
CA GLN A 181 15.94 18.19 20.95
C GLN A 181 17.29 18.81 20.59
N ASN A 182 17.76 18.63 19.35
CA ASN A 182 19.07 19.14 18.95
C ASN A 182 19.03 20.64 18.63
N GLN A 183 18.11 21.08 17.77
CA GLN A 183 18.04 22.49 17.37
C GLN A 183 16.61 22.91 16.98
N ALA A 184 15.86 23.36 17.99
CA ALA A 184 14.45 23.74 17.84
C ALA A 184 14.21 24.82 16.76
N GLY A 185 15.15 25.74 16.55
CA GLY A 185 15.04 26.80 15.54
C GLY A 185 15.02 26.25 14.10
N VAL A 186 15.95 25.36 13.76
CA VAL A 186 16.06 24.76 12.42
C VAL A 186 14.93 23.75 12.18
N ALA A 187 14.54 23.01 13.22
CA ALA A 187 13.41 22.09 13.17
C ALA A 187 12.08 22.83 12.92
N GLY A 188 11.85 23.96 13.60
CA GLY A 188 10.65 24.78 13.41
C GLY A 188 10.53 25.33 11.98
N VAL A 189 11.63 25.84 11.41
CA VAL A 189 11.65 26.32 10.02
C VAL A 189 11.37 25.16 9.05
N SER A 190 11.94 23.99 9.30
CA SER A 190 11.71 22.80 8.47
C SER A 190 10.24 22.36 8.49
N LEU A 191 9.57 22.43 9.64
CA LEU A 191 8.14 22.16 9.77
C LEU A 191 7.28 23.12 8.94
N CYS A 192 7.67 24.39 8.82
CA CYS A 192 6.95 25.36 7.98
C CYS A 192 7.02 25.02 6.48
N VAL A 193 8.07 24.33 6.04
CA VAL A 193 8.24 23.94 4.62
C VAL A 193 7.56 22.60 4.31
N LEU A 194 7.39 21.71 5.30
CA LEU A 194 6.67 20.44 5.14
C LEU A 194 5.31 20.54 4.44
N PRO A 195 4.39 21.47 4.76
CA PRO A 195 3.10 21.55 4.07
C PRO A 195 3.24 21.81 2.58
N VAL A 196 4.27 22.53 2.13
CA VAL A 196 4.55 22.74 0.70
C VAL A 196 4.93 21.42 0.01
N ILE A 197 5.74 20.59 0.68
CA ILE A 197 6.11 19.25 0.18
C ILE A 197 4.89 18.34 0.15
N VAL A 198 4.05 18.36 1.18
CA VAL A 198 2.82 17.55 1.24
C VAL A 198 1.83 17.97 0.15
N LEU A 199 1.64 19.27 -0.07
CA LEU A 199 0.74 19.79 -1.11
C LEU A 199 1.23 19.43 -2.52
N SER A 200 2.53 19.58 -2.79
CA SER A 200 3.10 19.22 -4.09
C SER A 200 3.03 17.71 -4.34
N GLY A 201 3.29 16.88 -3.32
CA GLY A 201 3.14 15.42 -3.40
C GLY A 201 1.68 15.00 -3.62
N TRP A 202 0.73 15.63 -2.93
CA TRP A 202 -0.69 15.38 -3.13
C TRP A 202 -1.15 15.74 -4.55
N TRP A 203 -0.66 16.86 -5.09
CA TRP A 203 -0.96 17.29 -6.46
C TRP A 203 -0.38 16.32 -7.50
N ALA A 204 0.88 15.91 -7.34
CA ALA A 204 1.52 14.92 -8.21
C ALA A 204 0.77 13.56 -8.17
N GLY A 205 0.43 13.08 -6.98
CA GLY A 205 -0.34 11.84 -6.80
C GLY A 205 -1.75 11.91 -7.41
N ARG A 206 -2.40 13.08 -7.37
CA ARG A 206 -3.70 13.31 -8.05
C ARG A 206 -3.57 13.22 -9.57
N ILE A 207 -2.49 13.73 -10.15
CA ILE A 207 -2.22 13.62 -11.58
C ILE A 207 -1.99 12.16 -11.96
N GLU A 208 -1.16 11.46 -11.20
CA GLU A 208 -0.84 10.05 -11.42
C GLU A 208 -2.07 9.14 -11.32
N TYR A 209 -2.92 9.36 -10.32
CA TYR A 209 -4.17 8.62 -10.17
C TYR A 209 -5.09 8.80 -11.39
N LYS A 210 -5.31 10.03 -11.83
CA LYS A 210 -6.16 10.31 -13.01
C LYS A 210 -5.56 9.76 -14.30
N ALA A 211 -4.23 9.82 -14.44
CA ALA A 211 -3.50 9.29 -15.59
C ALA A 211 -3.65 7.76 -15.65
N THR A 212 -3.44 7.07 -14.53
CA THR A 212 -3.59 5.61 -14.41
C THR A 212 -5.00 5.15 -14.77
N LEU A 213 -6.04 5.86 -14.32
CA LEU A 213 -7.41 5.52 -14.67
C LEU A 213 -7.67 5.59 -16.18
N LYS A 214 -7.19 6.66 -16.85
CA LYS A 214 -7.37 6.82 -18.30
C LYS A 214 -6.61 5.77 -19.11
N VAL A 215 -5.37 5.49 -18.71
CA VAL A 215 -4.56 4.43 -19.34
C VAL A 215 -5.21 3.07 -19.17
N LYS A 216 -5.79 2.80 -17.99
CA LYS A 216 -6.50 1.56 -17.73
C LYS A 216 -7.74 1.42 -18.63
N GLU A 217 -8.54 2.47 -18.76
CA GLU A 217 -9.74 2.50 -19.62
C GLU A 217 -9.41 2.26 -21.10
N SER A 218 -8.37 2.91 -21.63
CA SER A 218 -7.94 2.69 -23.03
C SER A 218 -7.41 1.27 -23.24
N ASN A 219 -6.65 0.73 -22.28
CA ASN A 219 -6.16 -0.65 -22.32
C ASN A 219 -7.28 -1.68 -22.22
N GLU A 220 -8.32 -1.43 -21.41
CA GLU A 220 -9.50 -2.30 -21.33
C GLU A 220 -10.22 -2.40 -22.68
N THR A 221 -10.32 -1.28 -23.41
CA THR A 221 -10.95 -1.24 -24.74
C THR A 221 -10.13 -2.02 -25.79
N ALA A 222 -8.81 -1.86 -25.80
CA ALA A 222 -7.95 -2.63 -26.70
C ALA A 222 -7.98 -4.14 -26.37
N ASN A 223 -7.95 -4.46 -25.07
CA ASN A 223 -8.04 -5.84 -24.59
C ASN A 223 -9.38 -6.50 -24.92
N SER A 224 -10.50 -5.76 -24.88
CA SER A 224 -11.79 -6.34 -25.24
C SER A 224 -11.86 -6.76 -26.71
N VAL A 225 -11.27 -5.97 -27.62
CA VAL A 225 -11.21 -6.32 -29.06
C VAL A 225 -10.32 -7.55 -29.28
N ALA A 226 -9.17 -7.61 -28.61
CA ALA A 226 -8.28 -8.77 -28.67
C ALA A 226 -8.96 -10.04 -28.12
N LEU A 227 -9.66 -9.93 -26.99
CA LEU A 227 -10.42 -11.03 -26.39
C LEU A 227 -11.53 -11.50 -27.33
N GLU A 228 -12.29 -10.59 -27.94
CA GLU A 228 -13.32 -10.93 -28.93
C GLU A 228 -12.76 -11.77 -30.08
N ALA A 229 -11.58 -11.41 -30.58
CA ALA A 229 -10.89 -12.13 -31.65
C ALA A 229 -10.43 -13.54 -31.23
N ILE A 230 -9.84 -13.65 -30.03
CA ILE A 230 -9.28 -14.89 -29.50
C ILE A 230 -10.40 -15.87 -29.13
N THR A 231 -11.43 -15.39 -28.44
CA THR A 231 -12.59 -16.22 -28.04
C THR A 231 -13.33 -16.76 -29.27
N ASN A 232 -13.41 -15.97 -30.36
CA ASN A 232 -14.09 -16.36 -31.60
C ASN A 232 -13.15 -16.77 -32.74
N MET A 233 -11.95 -17.28 -32.43
CA MET A 233 -10.91 -17.55 -33.42
C MET A 233 -11.36 -18.46 -34.57
N ARG A 234 -12.22 -19.46 -34.30
CA ARG A 234 -12.78 -20.34 -35.35
C ARG A 234 -13.64 -19.57 -36.34
N THR A 235 -14.48 -18.66 -35.86
CA THR A 235 -15.35 -17.80 -36.68
C THR A 235 -14.52 -16.81 -37.49
N VAL A 236 -13.52 -16.16 -36.86
CA VAL A 236 -12.62 -15.24 -37.55
C VAL A 236 -11.87 -15.96 -38.69
N LYS A 237 -11.42 -17.19 -38.45
CA LYS A 237 -10.77 -18.01 -39.49
C LYS A 237 -11.74 -18.47 -40.59
N ALA A 238 -12.95 -18.87 -40.23
CA ALA A 238 -13.96 -19.33 -41.19
C ALA A 238 -14.37 -18.23 -42.20
N PHE A 239 -14.43 -16.98 -41.75
CA PHE A 239 -14.74 -15.82 -42.61
C PHE A 239 -13.51 -15.09 -43.14
N ASN A 240 -12.30 -15.61 -42.91
CA ASN A 240 -11.03 -14.98 -43.30
C ASN A 240 -10.88 -13.51 -42.82
N MET A 241 -11.40 -13.17 -41.64
CA MET A 241 -11.47 -11.81 -41.09
C MET A 241 -10.23 -11.42 -40.24
N GLN A 242 -9.11 -12.13 -40.37
CA GLN A 242 -7.93 -11.92 -39.53
C GLN A 242 -7.34 -10.51 -39.69
N ASP A 243 -7.19 -10.04 -40.92
CA ASP A 243 -6.64 -8.72 -41.22
C ASP A 243 -7.56 -7.59 -40.75
N THR A 244 -8.89 -7.79 -40.83
CA THR A 244 -9.87 -6.82 -40.34
C THR A 244 -9.78 -6.65 -38.83
N MET A 245 -9.68 -7.77 -38.10
CA MET A 245 -9.57 -7.72 -36.64
C MET A 245 -8.22 -7.17 -36.17
N LYS A 246 -7.14 -7.48 -36.91
CA LYS A 246 -5.82 -6.89 -36.70
C LYS A 246 -5.85 -5.37 -36.91
N ALA A 247 -6.48 -4.88 -37.97
CA ALA A 247 -6.63 -3.45 -38.22
C ALA A 247 -7.44 -2.76 -37.10
N ARG A 248 -8.55 -3.38 -36.66
CA ARG A 248 -9.37 -2.87 -35.55
C ARG A 248 -8.58 -2.78 -34.24
N TYR A 249 -7.81 -3.82 -33.91
CA TYR A 249 -6.92 -3.80 -32.76
C TYR A 249 -5.85 -2.72 -32.89
N GLY A 250 -5.24 -2.55 -34.08
CA GLY A 250 -4.25 -1.51 -34.35
C GLY A 250 -4.76 -0.11 -34.03
N VAL A 251 -5.98 0.24 -34.47
CA VAL A 251 -6.61 1.54 -34.14
C VAL A 251 -6.77 1.72 -32.63
N CYS A 252 -7.24 0.70 -31.91
CA CYS A 252 -7.39 0.78 -30.46
C CYS A 252 -6.03 0.87 -29.74
N ALA A 253 -5.02 0.18 -30.24
CA ALA A 253 -3.66 0.21 -29.70
C ALA A 253 -3.01 1.59 -29.89
N ASP A 254 -3.14 2.20 -31.06
CA ASP A 254 -2.63 3.55 -31.35
C ASP A 254 -3.27 4.61 -30.44
N ILE A 255 -4.57 4.47 -30.16
CA ILE A 255 -5.28 5.34 -29.20
C ILE A 255 -4.71 5.13 -27.79
N ALA A 256 -4.54 3.88 -27.36
CA ALA A 256 -3.99 3.57 -26.05
C ALA A 256 -2.55 4.11 -25.89
N GLU A 257 -1.71 3.97 -26.92
CA GLU A 257 -0.34 4.49 -26.93
C GLU A 257 -0.33 6.02 -26.81
N ASN A 258 -1.18 6.72 -27.56
CA ASN A 258 -1.30 8.17 -27.46
C ASN A 258 -1.77 8.64 -26.08
N VAL A 259 -2.68 7.89 -25.44
CA VAL A 259 -3.14 8.16 -24.07
C VAL A 259 -2.00 7.94 -23.07
N VAL A 260 -1.24 6.85 -23.22
CA VAL A 260 -0.07 6.54 -22.39
C VAL A 260 1.00 7.62 -22.54
N ASN A 261 1.37 8.02 -23.75
CA ASN A 261 2.37 9.08 -23.97
C ASN A 261 1.95 10.40 -23.31
N LYS A 262 0.69 10.83 -23.49
CA LYS A 262 0.16 12.04 -22.85
C LYS A 262 0.08 11.91 -21.33
N ALA A 263 -0.21 10.72 -20.81
CA ALA A 263 -0.21 10.42 -19.39
C ALA A 263 1.19 10.51 -18.80
N SER A 264 2.18 9.85 -19.41
CA SER A 264 3.58 9.81 -18.99
C SER A 264 4.23 11.19 -18.94
N VAL A 265 3.95 12.06 -19.92
CA VAL A 265 4.46 13.45 -19.90
C VAL A 265 3.87 14.23 -18.73
N LYS A 266 2.56 14.08 -18.46
CA LYS A 266 1.88 14.77 -17.36
C LYS A 266 2.34 14.28 -15.99
N THR A 267 2.47 12.96 -15.81
CA THR A 267 2.96 12.38 -14.56
C THR A 267 4.44 12.71 -14.36
N GLY A 268 5.25 12.66 -15.41
CA GLY A 268 6.65 13.07 -15.38
C GLY A 268 6.83 14.52 -14.94
N PHE A 269 6.05 15.46 -15.50
CA PHE A 269 6.08 16.86 -15.07
C PHE A 269 5.63 17.04 -13.61
N GLY A 270 4.54 16.37 -13.20
CA GLY A 270 4.07 16.42 -11.82
C GLY A 270 5.09 15.90 -10.81
N TYR A 271 5.75 14.79 -11.14
CA TYR A 271 6.78 14.18 -10.32
C TYR A 271 8.07 15.03 -10.28
N GLY A 272 8.47 15.60 -11.43
CA GLY A 272 9.59 16.54 -11.51
C GLY A 272 9.36 17.78 -10.65
N PHE A 273 8.16 18.35 -10.68
CA PHE A 273 7.79 19.47 -9.82
C PHE A 273 7.84 19.11 -8.33
N TYR A 274 7.36 17.91 -7.95
CA TYR A 274 7.46 17.41 -6.58
C TYR A 274 8.91 17.30 -6.10
N TRP A 275 9.79 16.69 -6.89
CA TRP A 275 11.22 16.58 -6.55
C TRP A 275 11.91 17.95 -6.49
N LEU A 276 11.57 18.88 -7.38
CA LEU A 276 12.08 20.24 -7.33
C LEU A 276 11.72 20.93 -6.00
N CYS A 277 10.48 20.79 -5.54
CA CYS A 277 10.05 21.32 -4.25
C CYS A 277 10.84 20.72 -3.08
N ILE A 278 11.11 19.41 -3.10
CA ILE A 278 11.94 18.76 -2.07
C ILE A 278 13.36 19.33 -2.07
N PHE A 279 14.01 19.43 -3.23
CA PHE A 279 15.37 19.97 -3.30
C PHE A 279 15.44 21.43 -2.89
N CYS A 280 14.46 22.25 -3.27
CA CYS A 280 14.38 23.64 -2.82
C CYS A 280 14.19 23.74 -1.31
N ALA A 281 13.33 22.89 -0.74
CA ALA A 281 13.12 22.81 0.70
C ALA A 281 14.40 22.40 1.46
N SER A 282 15.10 21.38 0.97
CA SER A 282 16.38 20.94 1.55
C SER A 282 17.46 22.01 1.43
N ALA A 283 17.56 22.68 0.27
CA ALA A 283 18.51 23.77 0.05
C ALA A 283 18.24 24.94 1.01
N PHE A 284 16.98 25.31 1.20
CA PHE A 284 16.58 26.33 2.17
C PHE A 284 16.92 25.92 3.61
N GLY A 285 16.68 24.66 3.97
CA GLY A 285 17.06 24.10 5.27
C GLY A 285 18.57 24.16 5.52
N TYR A 286 19.40 23.82 4.52
CA TYR A 286 20.85 23.93 4.62
C TYR A 286 21.33 25.37 4.71
N TRP A 287 20.76 26.28 3.92
CA TRP A 287 21.11 27.70 3.97
C TRP A 287 20.82 28.29 5.36
N TYR A 288 19.62 28.04 5.89
CA TYR A 288 19.27 28.48 7.24
C TYR A 288 20.15 27.82 8.31
N GLY A 289 20.38 26.50 8.19
CA GLY A 289 21.28 25.78 9.10
C GLY A 289 22.70 26.35 9.13
N SER A 290 23.26 26.71 7.96
CA SER A 290 24.60 27.29 7.86
C SER A 290 24.76 28.69 8.47
N HIS A 291 23.65 29.42 8.63
CA HIS A 291 23.66 30.74 9.28
C HIS A 291 23.46 30.67 10.80
N VAL A 292 22.91 29.56 11.30
CA VAL A 292 22.61 29.37 12.73
C VAL A 292 23.71 28.55 13.44
N LEU A 293 24.44 27.69 12.70
CA LEU A 293 25.72 27.11 13.15
C LEU A 293 26.83 28.16 13.15
#